data_AF-A0A5K1AMD6-F1
#
_entry.id   AF-A0A5K1AMD6-F1
#
_cell.length_a   1.000
_cell.length_b   1.000
_cell.length_c   1.000
_cell.angle_alpha   90.00
_cell.angle_beta   90.00
_cell.angle_gamma   90.00
#
_symmetry.space_group_name_H-M   'P 1'
#
loop_
_entity.id
_entity.type
_entity.pdbx_description
1 polymer ?
#
loop_
_entity_poly.entity_id
_entity_poly.type
_entity_poly.pdbx_seq_one_letter_code
_entity_poly.pdbx_strand_id
1 'polypeptide(L)'
;SSSSTVNTNPTEIGAFRTENVPMQVITLRLTKDNYFSWSPAMTMGIAGRGRMAYIDGSNPEPARTSDVWHTWFLEDNQVKTWIVNSVSADIQPLILRKKTARDMWVVLEQMYGQKKTAIRTYQVMKTVYGIRQGTSSVAEYYGALKAKWEELDYHSDIPWHCPHDQALY
;
A
#
# COMPACT_ATOMS: atom_id res chain seq x y z
N SER A 1 -52.45 48.67 14.91
CA SER A 1 -51.08 48.51 15.44
C SER A 1 -50.37 47.43 14.65
N SER A 2 -49.30 47.81 13.97
CA SER A 2 -48.47 46.94 13.15
C SER A 2 -47.61 46.02 14.04
N SER A 3 -47.68 44.71 13.84
CA SER A 3 -46.73 43.77 14.44
C SER A 3 -45.87 43.16 13.34
N SER A 4 -44.63 43.64 13.32
CA SER A 4 -43.55 43.22 12.44
C SER A 4 -43.07 41.82 12.81
N THR A 5 -42.88 40.98 11.79
CA THR A 5 -42.25 39.67 11.85
C THR A 5 -40.78 39.76 12.27
N VAL A 6 -40.38 39.00 13.29
CA VAL A 6 -38.97 38.70 13.58
C VAL A 6 -38.72 37.26 13.17
N ASN A 7 -38.05 37.09 12.03
CA ASN A 7 -37.51 35.82 11.57
C ASN A 7 -36.17 35.60 12.29
N THR A 8 -36.12 34.71 13.28
CA THR A 8 -34.86 34.20 13.83
C THR A 8 -34.57 32.85 13.19
N ASN A 9 -33.81 32.87 12.09
CA ASN A 9 -33.13 31.68 11.61
C ASN A 9 -32.03 31.31 12.62
N PRO A 10 -31.99 30.07 13.15
CA PRO A 10 -30.86 29.63 13.93
C PRO A 10 -29.66 29.45 13.01
N THR A 11 -28.56 30.08 13.39
CA THR A 11 -27.23 29.99 12.81
C THR A 11 -26.89 28.54 12.44
N GLU A 12 -26.58 28.30 11.16
CA GLU A 12 -25.96 27.07 10.68
C GLU A 12 -24.63 26.90 11.40
N ILE A 13 -24.65 26.14 12.50
CA ILE A 13 -23.44 25.55 13.07
C ILE A 13 -22.98 24.57 12.01
N GLY A 14 -21.96 24.99 11.23
CA GLY A 14 -21.34 24.17 10.21
C GLY A 14 -21.03 22.80 10.79
N ALA A 15 -21.79 21.80 10.34
CA ALA A 15 -21.55 20.43 10.69
C ALA A 15 -20.14 20.09 10.19
N PHE A 16 -19.18 19.95 11.11
CA PHE A 16 -17.95 19.24 10.81
C PHE A 16 -18.37 17.87 10.32
N ARG A 17 -18.38 17.66 9.00
CA ARG A 17 -18.47 16.33 8.43
C ARG A 17 -17.24 15.60 8.94
N THR A 18 -17.41 14.80 9.98
CA THR A 18 -16.55 13.64 10.21
C THR A 18 -16.78 12.74 9.01
N GLU A 19 -16.04 12.98 7.94
CA GLU A 19 -15.91 12.00 6.87
C GLU A 19 -15.47 10.71 7.56
N ASN A 20 -16.33 9.69 7.53
CA ASN A 20 -16.02 8.37 8.04
C ASN A 20 -14.96 7.77 7.12
N VAL A 21 -13.70 8.14 7.38
CA VAL A 21 -12.56 7.62 6.64
C VAL A 21 -12.35 6.17 7.08
N PRO A 22 -12.46 5.19 6.17
CA PRO A 22 -12.29 3.79 6.53
C PRO A 22 -10.93 3.57 7.19
N MET A 23 -10.89 2.87 8.32
CA MET A 23 -9.64 2.56 9.02
C MET A 23 -8.72 1.62 8.23
N GLN A 24 -9.25 0.99 7.17
CA GLN A 24 -8.55 0.05 6.31
C GLN A 24 -8.89 0.33 4.85
N VAL A 25 -7.86 0.38 4.00
CA VAL A 25 -7.99 0.68 2.56
C VAL A 25 -7.85 -0.56 1.67
N ILE A 26 -7.24 -1.61 2.19
CA ILE A 26 -7.06 -2.91 1.54
C ILE A 26 -7.22 -4.05 2.56
N THR A 27 -7.69 -5.20 2.12
CA THR A 27 -7.76 -6.41 2.97
C THR A 27 -6.44 -7.18 3.03
N LEU A 28 -5.57 -6.99 2.04
CA LEU A 28 -4.27 -7.66 1.95
C LEU A 28 -3.34 -7.18 3.06
N ARG A 29 -2.88 -8.13 3.89
CA ARG A 29 -1.97 -7.90 5.01
C ARG A 29 -0.53 -8.08 4.55
N LEU A 30 0.34 -7.09 4.74
CA LEU A 30 1.78 -7.25 4.51
C LEU A 30 2.35 -8.28 5.47
N THR A 31 3.08 -9.22 4.92
CA THR A 31 3.94 -10.18 5.60
C THR A 31 5.37 -10.03 5.06
N LYS A 32 6.30 -10.83 5.54
CA LYS A 32 7.70 -10.83 5.08
C LYS A 32 7.84 -11.24 3.60
N ASP A 33 6.81 -11.86 3.03
CA ASP A 33 6.89 -12.59 1.76
C ASP A 33 5.95 -12.06 0.68
N ASN A 34 5.17 -10.99 0.91
CA ASN A 34 4.16 -10.57 -0.07
C ASN A 34 4.22 -9.08 -0.41
N TYR A 35 5.34 -8.42 -0.15
CA TYR A 35 5.51 -7.00 -0.48
C TYR A 35 5.22 -6.72 -1.96
N PHE A 36 5.62 -7.61 -2.87
CA PHE A 36 5.35 -7.50 -4.31
C PHE A 36 3.86 -7.30 -4.63
N SER A 37 2.97 -8.02 -3.95
CA SER A 37 1.52 -7.87 -4.13
C SER A 37 0.92 -6.79 -3.23
N TRP A 38 1.47 -6.62 -2.02
CA TRP A 38 0.96 -5.66 -1.05
C TRP A 38 1.20 -4.21 -1.47
N SER A 39 2.40 -3.88 -1.97
CA SER A 39 2.73 -2.49 -2.30
C SER A 39 1.82 -1.89 -3.38
N PRO A 40 1.57 -2.53 -4.56
CA PRO A 40 0.64 -1.96 -5.54
C PRO A 40 -0.80 -1.89 -5.03
N ALA A 41 -1.26 -2.89 -4.25
CA ALA A 41 -2.59 -2.87 -3.64
C ALA A 41 -2.74 -1.69 -2.67
N MET A 42 -1.76 -1.49 -1.80
CA MET A 42 -1.75 -0.40 -0.83
C MET A 42 -1.68 0.97 -1.51
N THR A 43 -0.81 1.11 -2.51
CA THR A 43 -0.71 2.29 -3.37
C THR A 43 -2.06 2.61 -4.00
N MET A 44 -2.75 1.61 -4.56
CA MET A 44 -4.09 1.80 -5.14
C MET A 44 -5.12 2.26 -4.09
N GLY A 45 -5.10 1.66 -2.89
CA GLY A 45 -6.00 2.04 -1.80
C GLY A 45 -5.79 3.47 -1.29
N ILE A 46 -4.54 3.92 -1.23
CA ILE A 46 -4.16 5.29 -0.84
C ILE A 46 -4.49 6.28 -1.97
N ALA A 47 -4.14 5.96 -3.22
CA ALA A 47 -4.37 6.80 -4.38
C ALA A 47 -5.87 7.00 -4.65
N GLY A 48 -6.69 5.96 -4.49
CA GLY A 48 -8.15 6.03 -4.60
C GLY A 48 -8.81 6.97 -3.57
N ARG A 49 -8.06 7.44 -2.57
CA ARG A 49 -8.50 8.43 -1.56
C ARG A 49 -7.77 9.77 -1.70
N GLY A 50 -7.02 9.97 -2.79
CA GLY A 50 -6.33 11.24 -3.05
C GLY A 50 -5.17 11.53 -2.10
N ARG A 51 -4.54 10.52 -1.50
CA ARG A 51 -3.46 10.69 -0.50
C ARG A 51 -2.09 10.17 -0.97
N MET A 52 -1.90 9.98 -2.27
CA MET A 52 -0.66 9.42 -2.83
C MET A 52 0.60 10.23 -2.44
N ALA A 53 0.46 11.56 -2.41
CA ALA A 53 1.55 12.49 -2.15
C ALA A 53 2.22 12.32 -0.76
N TYR A 54 1.54 11.65 0.18
CA TYR A 54 2.04 11.35 1.53
C TYR A 54 2.99 10.15 1.58
N ILE A 55 2.98 9.28 0.57
CA ILE A 55 3.89 8.11 0.49
C ILE A 55 4.94 8.22 -0.60
N ASP A 56 4.73 9.03 -1.65
CA ASP A 56 5.75 9.26 -2.69
C ASP A 56 6.75 10.38 -2.34
N GLY A 57 6.40 11.24 -1.37
CA GLY A 57 7.25 12.34 -0.89
C GLY A 57 7.00 13.68 -1.60
N SER A 58 6.01 13.77 -2.49
CA SER A 58 5.64 14.99 -3.20
C SER A 58 4.99 16.03 -2.28
N ASN A 59 4.50 15.62 -1.10
CA ASN A 59 3.92 16.51 -0.09
C ASN A 59 4.67 16.42 1.25
N PRO A 60 5.87 17.04 1.36
CA PRO A 60 6.68 17.00 2.58
C PRO A 60 6.00 17.74 3.74
N GLU A 61 6.42 17.40 4.97
CA GLU A 61 5.88 18.05 6.18
C GLU A 61 6.09 19.58 6.13
N PRO A 62 5.02 20.38 6.20
CA PRO A 62 5.13 21.83 6.23
C PRO A 62 5.65 22.32 7.59
N ALA A 63 6.06 23.59 7.66
CA ALA A 63 6.41 24.22 8.93
C ALA A 63 5.21 24.19 9.90
N ARG A 64 5.47 23.93 11.18
CA ARG A 64 4.41 23.86 12.22
C ARG A 64 3.62 25.16 12.40
N THR A 65 4.18 26.28 11.96
CA THR A 65 3.54 27.60 11.99
C THR A 65 2.66 27.88 10.76
N SER A 66 2.63 26.96 9.80
CA SER A 66 1.86 27.12 8.56
C SER A 66 0.39 26.77 8.78
N ASP A 67 -0.51 27.55 8.17
CA ASP A 67 -1.96 27.32 8.25
C ASP A 67 -2.38 25.94 7.70
N VAL A 68 -1.59 25.36 6.80
CA VAL A 68 -1.85 24.03 6.22
C VAL A 68 -1.33 22.87 7.08
N TRP A 69 -0.58 23.13 8.15
CA TRP A 69 0.06 22.07 8.95
C TRP A 69 -0.96 21.16 9.60
N HIS A 70 -2.06 21.70 10.13
CA HIS A 70 -3.08 20.89 10.79
C HIS A 70 -3.77 19.92 9.83
N THR A 71 -4.11 20.38 8.62
CA THR A 71 -4.68 19.52 7.57
C THR A 71 -3.67 18.46 7.15
N TRP A 72 -2.41 18.87 6.89
CA TRP A 72 -1.36 17.94 6.51
C TRP A 72 -1.15 16.85 7.57
N PHE A 73 -1.10 17.25 8.85
CA PHE A 73 -0.91 16.33 9.98
C PHE A 73 -2.08 15.34 10.09
N LEU A 74 -3.32 15.79 9.92
CA LEU A 74 -4.48 14.91 9.94
C LEU A 74 -4.40 13.86 8.81
N GLU A 75 -4.12 14.31 7.59
CA GLU A 75 -4.05 13.44 6.41
C GLU A 75 -2.87 12.46 6.48
N ASP A 76 -1.70 12.90 6.95
CA ASP A 76 -0.54 12.02 7.18
C ASP A 76 -0.87 10.93 8.21
N ASN A 77 -1.56 11.28 9.31
CA ASN A 77 -1.97 10.29 10.30
C ASN A 77 -3.03 9.32 9.79
N GLN A 78 -3.93 9.72 8.89
CA GLN A 78 -4.85 8.79 8.22
C GLN A 78 -4.07 7.75 7.41
N VAL A 79 -3.07 8.18 6.63
CA VAL A 79 -2.22 7.28 5.85
C VAL A 79 -1.41 6.36 6.77
N LYS A 80 -0.86 6.87 7.88
CA LYS A 80 -0.18 6.05 8.89
C LYS A 80 -1.10 4.98 9.47
N THR A 81 -2.35 5.32 9.81
CA THR A 81 -3.35 4.37 10.29
C THR A 81 -3.61 3.28 9.26
N TRP A 82 -3.76 3.63 7.98
CA TRP A 82 -3.94 2.64 6.92
C TRP A 82 -2.74 1.71 6.80
N ILE A 83 -1.51 2.25 6.82
CA ILE A 83 -0.28 1.44 6.75
C ILE A 83 -0.24 0.47 7.94
N VAL A 84 -0.36 0.96 9.17
CA VAL A 84 -0.35 0.13 10.39
C VAL A 84 -1.42 -0.97 10.34
N ASN A 85 -2.64 -0.63 9.91
CA ASN A 85 -3.75 -1.57 9.81
C ASN A 85 -3.64 -2.54 8.63
N SER A 86 -2.67 -2.34 7.74
CA SER A 86 -2.40 -3.20 6.58
C SER A 86 -1.17 -4.09 6.76
N VAL A 87 -0.39 -3.95 7.85
CA VAL A 87 0.78 -4.80 8.12
C VAL A 87 0.53 -5.80 9.25
N SER A 88 1.23 -6.93 9.25
CA SER A 88 1.17 -7.93 10.31
C SER A 88 1.74 -7.41 11.65
N ALA A 89 1.29 -8.00 12.75
CA ALA A 89 1.62 -7.52 14.10
C ALA A 89 3.14 -7.53 14.40
N ASP A 90 3.90 -8.43 13.78
CA ASP A 90 5.36 -8.50 13.90
C ASP A 90 6.09 -7.37 13.14
N ILE A 91 5.44 -6.74 12.17
CA ILE A 91 6.00 -5.63 11.38
C ILE A 91 5.66 -4.26 11.99
N GLN A 92 4.52 -4.12 12.67
CA GLN A 92 4.08 -2.85 13.26
C GLN A 92 5.14 -2.14 14.12
N PRO A 93 5.91 -2.81 15.00
CA PRO A 93 6.93 -2.16 15.82
C PRO A 93 8.02 -1.45 15.02
N LEU A 94 8.28 -1.87 13.76
CA LEU A 94 9.29 -1.29 12.88
C LEU A 94 8.89 0.09 12.36
N ILE A 95 7.58 0.35 12.26
CA ILE A 95 7.04 1.55 11.62
C ILE A 95 6.34 2.51 12.60
N LEU A 96 5.81 2.02 13.72
CA LEU A 96 4.99 2.83 14.64
C LEU A 96 5.65 4.11 15.16
N ARG A 97 6.99 4.10 15.32
CA ARG A 97 7.76 5.24 15.83
C ARG A 97 8.21 6.23 14.74
N LYS A 98 7.81 6.01 13.49
CA LYS A 98 8.19 6.88 12.37
C LYS A 98 7.35 8.16 12.39
N LYS A 99 7.98 9.27 12.01
CA LYS A 99 7.39 10.60 12.11
C LYS A 99 6.24 10.73 11.11
N THR A 100 6.50 10.38 9.85
CA THR A 100 5.58 10.56 8.72
C THR A 100 5.15 9.22 8.11
N ALA A 101 4.05 9.23 7.34
CA ALA A 101 3.65 8.08 6.52
C ALA A 101 4.74 7.69 5.51
N ARG A 102 5.42 8.69 4.93
CA ARG A 102 6.56 8.46 4.02
C ARG A 102 7.68 7.67 4.70
N ASP A 103 8.05 8.03 5.93
CA ASP A 103 9.08 7.32 6.68
C ASP A 103 8.68 5.87 6.96
N MET A 104 7.39 5.60 7.25
CA MET A 104 6.87 4.23 7.38
C MET A 104 7.01 3.48 6.05
N TRP A 105 6.59 4.10 4.95
CA TRP A 105 6.65 3.50 3.61
C TRP A 105 8.08 3.11 3.22
N VAL A 106 9.04 4.04 3.39
CA VAL A 106 10.45 3.81 3.06
C VAL A 106 11.03 2.64 3.88
N VAL A 107 10.69 2.52 5.16
CA VAL A 107 11.15 1.40 5.99
C VAL A 107 10.61 0.07 5.47
N LEU A 108 9.33 0.01 5.12
CA LEU A 108 8.72 -1.21 4.58
C LEU A 108 9.33 -1.58 3.21
N GLU A 109 9.55 -0.59 2.35
CA GLU A 109 10.20 -0.75 1.05
C GLU A 109 11.64 -1.24 1.18
N GLN A 110 12.43 -0.67 2.10
CA GLN A 110 13.81 -1.09 2.33
C GLN A 110 13.91 -2.49 2.93
N MET A 111 12.98 -2.88 3.80
CA MET A 111 13.02 -4.16 4.49
C MET A 111 12.45 -5.31 3.66
N TYR A 112 11.36 -5.06 2.91
CA TYR A 112 10.59 -6.10 2.23
C TYR A 112 10.46 -5.89 0.72
N GLY A 113 10.73 -4.68 0.22
CA GLY A 113 10.67 -4.34 -1.20
C GLY A 113 11.95 -4.62 -1.98
N GLN A 114 13.02 -5.06 -1.32
CA GLN A 114 14.25 -5.43 -2.01
C GLN A 114 13.99 -6.58 -2.98
N LYS A 115 14.07 -6.26 -4.27
CA LYS A 115 13.85 -7.23 -5.36
C LYS A 115 14.91 -8.34 -5.40
N LYS A 116 16.05 -8.17 -4.72
CA LYS A 116 17.34 -8.72 -5.15
C LYS A 116 18.01 -9.62 -4.13
N THR A 117 17.42 -10.77 -3.85
CA THR A 117 18.12 -11.79 -3.07
C THR A 117 18.04 -13.13 -3.79
N ALA A 118 19.19 -13.74 -4.08
CA ALA A 118 19.25 -15.08 -4.67
C ALA A 118 18.43 -16.11 -3.87
N ILE A 119 18.33 -15.92 -2.55
CA ILE A 119 17.47 -16.68 -1.65
C ILE A 119 16.00 -16.54 -2.04
N ARG A 120 15.54 -15.32 -2.34
CA ARG A 120 14.14 -15.06 -2.71
C ARG A 120 13.81 -15.67 -4.06
N THR A 121 14.67 -15.48 -5.06
CA THR A 121 14.53 -16.12 -6.38
C THR A 121 14.47 -17.65 -6.25
N TYR A 122 15.35 -18.24 -5.44
CA TYR A 122 15.34 -19.68 -5.18
C TYR A 122 14.05 -20.15 -4.49
N GLN A 123 13.56 -19.41 -3.49
CA GLN A 123 12.29 -19.72 -2.82
C GLN A 123 11.11 -19.70 -3.80
N VAL A 124 11.02 -18.66 -4.62
CA VAL A 124 9.95 -18.53 -5.62
C VAL A 124 10.06 -19.65 -6.67
N MET A 125 11.26 -19.93 -7.19
CA MET A 125 11.49 -21.07 -8.10
C MET A 125 11.04 -22.39 -7.48
N LYS A 126 11.42 -22.66 -6.23
CA LYS A 126 11.00 -23.88 -5.52
C LYS A 126 9.48 -23.96 -5.42
N THR A 127 8.79 -22.84 -5.17
CA THR A 127 7.32 -22.79 -5.19
C THR A 127 6.76 -23.09 -6.57
N VAL A 128 7.28 -22.46 -7.63
CA VAL A 128 6.86 -22.70 -9.02
C VAL A 128 6.99 -24.18 -9.39
N TYR A 129 8.15 -24.81 -9.11
CA TYR A 129 8.37 -26.22 -9.39
C TYR A 129 7.51 -27.16 -8.54
N GLY A 130 7.05 -26.70 -7.38
CA GLY A 130 6.19 -27.44 -6.47
C GLY A 130 4.69 -27.33 -6.77
N ILE A 131 4.26 -26.33 -7.55
CA ILE A 131 2.84 -26.15 -7.89
C ILE A 131 2.35 -27.33 -8.73
N ARG A 132 1.25 -27.93 -8.29
CA ARG A 132 0.54 -29.03 -8.96
C ARG A 132 -0.94 -28.67 -9.00
N GLN A 133 -1.63 -29.02 -10.09
CA GLN A 133 -3.06 -28.73 -10.24
C GLN A 133 -3.90 -29.42 -9.15
N GLY A 134 -3.61 -30.68 -8.85
CA GLY A 134 -4.35 -31.44 -7.84
C GLY A 134 -5.85 -31.46 -8.13
N THR A 135 -6.65 -31.01 -7.16
CA THR A 135 -8.12 -30.92 -7.26
C THR A 135 -8.62 -29.54 -7.70
N SER A 136 -7.72 -28.58 -7.95
CA SER A 136 -8.09 -27.23 -8.40
C SER A 136 -8.53 -27.23 -9.86
N SER A 137 -9.39 -26.28 -10.21
CA SER A 137 -9.74 -26.03 -11.60
C SER A 137 -8.52 -25.58 -12.42
N VAL A 138 -8.58 -25.76 -13.74
CA VAL A 138 -7.51 -25.31 -14.65
C VAL A 138 -7.28 -23.79 -14.52
N ALA A 139 -8.35 -23.01 -14.33
CA ALA A 139 -8.27 -21.57 -14.18
C ALA A 139 -7.55 -21.17 -12.88
N GLU A 140 -7.87 -21.81 -11.75
CA GLU A 140 -7.21 -21.56 -10.47
C GLU A 140 -5.72 -21.94 -10.51
N TYR A 141 -5.41 -23.11 -11.09
CA TYR A 141 -4.03 -23.56 -11.26
C TYR A 141 -3.22 -22.59 -12.12
N TYR A 142 -3.77 -22.21 -13.29
CA TYR A 142 -3.11 -21.26 -14.18
C TYR A 142 -2.91 -19.90 -13.52
N GLY A 143 -3.92 -19.39 -12.80
CA GLY A 143 -3.80 -18.14 -12.06
C GLY A 143 -2.71 -18.18 -10.99
N ALA A 144 -2.64 -19.26 -10.22
CA ALA A 144 -1.60 -19.44 -9.20
C ALA A 144 -0.19 -19.55 -9.81
N LEU A 145 -0.06 -20.29 -10.92
CA LEU A 145 1.19 -20.42 -11.65
C LEU A 145 1.64 -19.07 -12.22
N LYS A 146 0.75 -18.35 -12.93
CA LYS A 146 1.02 -17.04 -13.53
C LYS A 146 1.44 -16.01 -12.47
N ALA A 147 0.73 -15.94 -11.34
CA ALA A 147 1.09 -15.03 -10.25
C ALA A 147 2.51 -15.30 -9.70
N LYS A 148 2.93 -16.57 -9.62
CA LYS A 148 4.27 -16.93 -9.18
C LYS A 148 5.36 -16.66 -10.22
N TRP A 149 5.03 -16.77 -11.50
CA TRP A 149 5.94 -16.35 -12.57
C TRP A 149 6.15 -14.83 -12.56
N GLU A 150 5.10 -14.03 -12.40
CA GLU A 150 5.22 -12.58 -12.29
C GLU A 150 6.07 -12.16 -11.06
N GLU A 151 5.92 -12.86 -9.94
CA GLU A 151 6.78 -12.67 -8.76
C GLU A 151 8.23 -13.07 -9.06
N LEU A 152 8.44 -14.17 -9.79
CA LEU A 152 9.78 -14.62 -10.17
C LEU A 152 10.47 -13.61 -11.09
N ASP A 153 9.77 -13.10 -12.10
CA ASP A 153 10.28 -12.08 -13.03
C ASP A 153 10.59 -10.78 -12.30
N TYR A 154 9.78 -10.39 -11.31
CA TYR A 154 10.06 -9.24 -10.47
C TYR A 154 11.38 -9.38 -9.66
N HIS A 155 11.75 -10.61 -9.29
CA HIS A 155 12.94 -10.92 -8.50
C HIS A 155 14.16 -11.38 -9.31
N SER A 156 13.98 -11.71 -10.60
CA SER A 156 15.03 -12.28 -11.44
C SER A 156 15.64 -11.21 -12.34
N ASP A 157 16.84 -10.75 -11.99
CA ASP A 157 17.72 -10.03 -12.93
C ASP A 157 18.33 -11.07 -13.91
N ILE A 158 17.52 -11.80 -14.69
CA ILE A 158 18.05 -12.54 -15.86
C ILE A 158 17.94 -11.58 -17.04
N PRO A 159 18.96 -10.75 -17.33
CA PRO A 159 19.07 -10.21 -18.67
C PRO A 159 19.19 -11.42 -19.58
N TRP A 160 18.25 -11.56 -20.52
CA TRP A 160 18.35 -12.52 -21.60
C TRP A 160 19.60 -12.20 -22.42
N HIS A 161 20.74 -12.74 -22.00
CA HIS A 161 22.03 -12.61 -22.65
C HIS A 161 22.41 -13.97 -23.25
N CYS A 162 21.65 -14.42 -24.25
CA CYS A 162 22.25 -15.10 -25.40
C CYS A 162 21.23 -15.35 -26.52
N PRO A 163 21.57 -15.11 -27.79
CA PRO A 163 20.83 -15.64 -28.95
C PRO A 163 20.79 -17.18 -29.03
N HIS A 164 21.38 -17.89 -28.07
CA HIS A 164 21.57 -19.34 -28.09
C HIS A 164 20.46 -20.13 -27.36
N ASP A 165 19.65 -19.47 -26.53
CA ASP A 165 18.53 -20.15 -25.83
C ASP A 165 17.33 -20.42 -26.75
N GLN A 166 17.32 -19.83 -27.95
CA GLN A 166 16.28 -20.04 -28.96
C GLN A 166 16.44 -21.35 -29.75
N ALA A 167 17.61 -22.01 -29.66
CA ALA A 167 17.92 -23.21 -30.46
C ALA A 167 17.60 -24.55 -29.76
N LEU A 168 17.04 -24.51 -28.54
CA LEU A 168 16.69 -25.70 -27.75
C LEU A 168 15.17 -25.90 -27.57
N TYR A 169 14.36 -25.14 -28.30
CA TYR A 169 12.92 -25.37 -28.53
C TYR A 169 12.63 -25.39 -30.03
#